data_AF-A0A2V7PYI2-F1
#
_entry.id   AF-A0A2V7PYI2-F1
#
_cell.length_a   1.000
_cell.length_b   1.000
_cell.length_c   1.000
_cell.angle_alpha   90.00
_cell.angle_beta   90.00
_cell.angle_gamma   90.00
#
_symmetry.space_group_name_H-M   'P 1'
#
loop_
_entity.id
_entity.type
_entity.pdbx_description
1 polymer ?
#
loop_
_entity_poly.entity_id
_entity_poly.type
_entity_poly.pdbx_seq_one_letter_code
_entity_poly.pdbx_strand_id
1 'polypeptide(L)'
;MDAVIERRPPNWRRVGRRLLAWVLIGVPILLVVALVASPDARYLVRAGIEEARILLKRRAIAKLVADPKADPALRQRLQLVLAARAFAADSLGLLVG
;
A
#
# COMPACT_ATOMS: atom_id res chain seq x y z
N MET A 1 -1.21 44.87 -44.62
CA MET A 1 -2.31 43.98 -44.20
C MET A 1 -1.66 42.67 -43.80
N ASP A 2 -1.19 42.60 -42.56
CA ASP A 2 -0.39 41.48 -42.08
C ASP A 2 -1.29 40.28 -41.79
N ALA A 3 -0.97 39.16 -42.45
CA ALA A 3 -1.70 37.92 -42.30
C ALA A 3 -1.53 37.41 -40.86
N VAL A 4 -2.60 37.50 -40.08
CA VAL A 4 -2.71 36.94 -38.73
C VAL A 4 -2.43 35.43 -38.82
N ILE A 5 -1.30 35.00 -38.24
CA ILE A 5 -0.94 33.58 -38.14
C ILE A 5 -1.88 32.94 -37.12
N GLU A 6 -2.94 32.31 -37.61
CA GLU A 6 -3.84 31.49 -36.80
C GLU A 6 -3.09 30.23 -36.33
N ARG A 7 -2.60 30.28 -35.08
CA ARG A 7 -1.93 29.14 -34.45
C ARG A 7 -2.97 28.08 -34.13
N ARG A 8 -3.00 26.99 -34.91
CA ARG A 8 -3.83 25.80 -34.61
C ARG A 8 -3.63 25.38 -33.14
N PRO A 9 -4.72 25.11 -32.39
CA PRO A 9 -4.59 24.70 -31.00
C PRO A 9 -3.85 23.36 -30.94
N PRO A 10 -2.82 23.23 -30.08
CA PRO A 10 -2.11 21.97 -29.91
C PRO A 10 -3.09 20.91 -29.41
N ASN A 11 -2.97 19.69 -29.95
CA ASN A 11 -3.81 18.57 -29.53
C ASN A 11 -3.33 18.07 -28.15
N TRP A 12 -3.78 18.75 -27.10
CA TRP A 12 -3.40 18.50 -25.69
C TRP A 12 -3.63 17.05 -25.26
N ARG A 13 -4.63 16.36 -25.82
CA ARG A 13 -4.86 14.93 -25.63
C ARG A 13 -3.69 14.07 -26.11
N ARG A 14 -3.10 14.40 -27.26
CA ARG A 14 -1.95 13.67 -27.82
C ARG A 14 -0.67 13.93 -27.02
N VAL A 15 -0.48 15.16 -26.55
CA VAL A 15 0.65 15.52 -25.69
C VAL A 15 0.56 14.81 -24.34
N GLY A 16 -0.61 14.86 -23.68
CA GLY A 16 -0.84 14.17 -22.41
C GLY A 16 -0.62 12.65 -22.52
N ARG A 17 -1.11 12.02 -23.60
CA ARG A 17 -0.91 10.58 -23.82
C ARG A 17 0.57 10.21 -24.05
N ARG A 18 1.33 11.06 -24.73
CA ARG A 18 2.78 10.86 -24.93
C ARG A 18 3.54 11.02 -23.62
N LEU A 19 3.25 12.06 -22.84
CA LEU A 19 3.85 12.26 -21.53
C LEU A 19 3.56 11.08 -20.60
N LEU A 20 2.31 10.61 -20.58
CA LEU A 20 1.94 9.40 -19.83
C LEU A 20 2.75 8.19 -20.28
N ALA A 21 2.92 7.98 -21.59
CA ALA A 21 3.73 6.88 -22.11
C ALA A 21 5.21 6.99 -21.67
N TRP A 22 5.79 8.19 -21.71
CA TRP A 22 7.16 8.43 -21.23
C TRP A 22 7.30 8.19 -19.73
N VAL A 23 6.32 8.59 -18.93
CA VAL A 23 6.33 8.33 -17.47
C VAL A 23 6.21 6.83 -17.20
N LEU A 24 5.30 6.15 -17.90
CA LEU A 24 5.10 4.70 -17.77
C LEU A 24 6.34 3.87 -18.15
N ILE A 25 7.25 4.42 -18.95
CA ILE A 25 8.51 3.77 -19.33
C ILE A 25 9.66 4.24 -18.43
N GLY A 26 9.78 5.55 -18.19
CA GLY A 26 10.89 6.15 -17.46
C GLY A 26 10.90 5.75 -15.99
N VAL A 27 9.74 5.71 -15.33
CA VAL A 27 9.63 5.34 -13.92
C VAL A 27 10.12 3.90 -13.66
N PRO A 28 9.63 2.86 -14.37
CA PRO A 28 10.13 1.50 -14.14
C PRO A 28 11.61 1.33 -14.49
N ILE A 29 12.11 2.00 -15.55
CA ILE A 29 13.55 1.97 -15.86
C ILE A 29 14.36 2.54 -14.70
N LEU A 30 13.97 3.70 -14.17
CA LEU A 30 14.66 4.34 -13.06
C LEU A 30 14.64 3.45 -11.80
N LEU A 31 13.51 2.79 -11.52
CA LEU A 31 13.39 1.83 -10.42
C LEU A 31 14.34 0.63 -10.60
N VAL A 32 14.41 0.05 -11.79
CA VAL A 32 15.34 -1.05 -12.09
C VAL A 32 16.79 -0.61 -11.90
N VAL A 33 17.16 0.56 -12.42
CA VAL A 33 18.52 1.11 -12.23
C VAL A 33 18.83 1.32 -10.76
N ALA A 34 17.90 1.90 -9.98
CA ALA A 34 18.08 2.09 -8.55
C ALA A 34 18.29 0.76 -7.80
N LEU A 35 17.54 -0.29 -8.16
CA LEU A 35 17.68 -1.62 -7.56
C LEU A 35 18.99 -2.31 -7.94
N VAL A 36 19.49 -2.13 -9.16
CA VAL A 36 20.79 -2.69 -9.57
C VAL A 36 21.95 -1.96 -8.89
N ALA A 37 21.89 -0.62 -8.88
CA ALA A 37 22.99 0.22 -8.41
C ALA A 37 23.10 0.30 -6.89
N SER A 38 21.98 0.18 -6.15
CA SER A 38 21.95 0.36 -4.70
C SER A 38 21.66 -0.96 -3.95
N PRO A 39 22.54 -1.39 -3.04
CA PRO A 39 22.24 -2.45 -2.08
C PRO A 39 21.08 -2.09 -1.14
N ASP A 40 20.99 -0.83 -0.70
CA ASP A 40 19.96 -0.37 0.24
C ASP A 40 18.57 -0.39 -0.39
N ALA A 41 18.45 0.02 -1.66
CA ALA A 41 17.18 -0.04 -2.39
C ALA A 41 16.65 -1.49 -2.46
N ARG A 42 17.53 -2.47 -2.71
CA ARG A 42 17.16 -3.89 -2.71
C ARG A 42 16.76 -4.37 -1.33
N TYR A 43 17.46 -3.94 -0.29
CA TYR A 43 17.12 -4.28 1.08
C TYR A 43 15.71 -3.78 1.44
N LEU A 44 15.41 -2.51 1.15
CA LEU A 44 14.10 -1.91 1.43
C LEU A 44 12.98 -2.59 0.65
N VAL A 45 13.18 -2.90 -0.63
CA VAL A 45 12.18 -3.64 -1.40
C VAL A 45 11.95 -5.03 -0.83
N ARG A 46 13.01 -5.74 -0.43
CA ARG A 46 12.87 -7.06 0.20
C ARG A 46 12.13 -6.98 1.54
N ALA A 47 12.48 -6.02 2.38
CA ALA A 47 11.80 -5.78 3.65
C ALA A 47 10.32 -5.45 3.43
N GLY A 48 10.01 -4.57 2.47
CA GLY A 48 8.64 -4.21 2.13
C GLY A 48 7.82 -5.40 1.60
N ILE A 49 8.43 -6.27 0.78
CA ILE A 49 7.75 -7.48 0.28
C ILE A 49 7.43 -8.45 1.41
N GLU A 50 8.37 -8.69 2.33
CA GLU A 50 8.13 -9.60 3.46
C GLU A 50 7.09 -9.02 4.42
N GLU A 51 7.16 -7.73 4.73
CA GLU A 51 6.15 -7.04 5.54
C GLU A 51 4.77 -7.12 4.90
N ALA A 52 4.67 -6.84 3.60
CA ALA A 52 3.41 -6.97 2.85
C ALA A 52 2.90 -8.42 2.89
N ARG A 53 3.77 -9.41 2.77
CA ARG A 53 3.40 -10.83 2.86
C ARG A 53 2.85 -11.18 4.24
N ILE A 54 3.44 -10.66 5.31
CA ILE A 54 2.93 -10.83 6.68
C ILE A 54 1.55 -10.19 6.80
N LEU A 55 1.41 -8.94 6.36
CA LEU A 55 0.14 -8.20 6.42
C LEU A 55 -0.98 -8.83 5.59
N LEU A 56 -0.64 -9.43 4.44
CA LEU A 56 -1.59 -10.15 3.58
C LEU A 56 -2.04 -11.47 4.20
N LYS A 57 -1.15 -12.15 4.93
CA LYS A 57 -1.47 -13.40 5.65
C LYS A 57 -2.14 -13.15 7.01
N ARG A 58 -2.31 -11.90 7.43
CA ARG A 58 -2.93 -11.58 8.72
C ARG A 58 -4.32 -12.21 8.81
N ARG A 59 -4.59 -12.88 9.93
CA ARG A 59 -5.92 -13.38 10.25
C ARG A 59 -6.54 -12.46 11.29
N ALA A 60 -7.78 -12.06 11.05
CA ALA A 60 -8.52 -11.25 12.03
C ALA A 60 -8.63 -12.02 13.35
N ILE A 61 -8.31 -11.36 14.47
CA ILE A 61 -8.33 -11.99 15.80
C ILE A 61 -9.72 -12.57 16.11
N ALA A 62 -10.80 -11.86 15.74
CA ALA A 62 -12.17 -12.35 15.90
C ALA A 62 -12.42 -13.68 15.16
N LYS A 63 -11.83 -13.86 13.95
CA LYS A 63 -11.94 -15.12 13.20
C LYS A 63 -11.16 -16.25 13.86
N LEU A 64 -10.00 -15.97 14.45
CA LEU A 64 -9.21 -16.96 15.19
C LEU A 64 -9.91 -17.38 16.48
N VAL A 65 -10.58 -16.45 17.17
CA VAL A 65 -11.37 -16.76 18.36
C VAL A 65 -12.59 -17.62 18.03
N ALA A 66 -13.23 -17.37 16.89
CA ALA A 66 -14.39 -18.13 16.43
C ALA A 66 -14.03 -19.53 15.88
N ASP A 67 -12.76 -19.81 15.58
CA ASP A 67 -12.33 -21.11 15.06
C ASP A 67 -12.25 -22.15 16.19
N PRO A 68 -13.11 -23.19 16.18
CA PRO A 68 -13.10 -24.22 17.22
C PRO A 68 -11.82 -25.08 17.19
N LYS A 69 -11.07 -25.08 16.08
CA LYS A 69 -9.79 -25.81 15.95
C LYS A 69 -8.59 -25.04 16.48
N ALA A 70 -8.74 -23.75 16.81
CA ALA A 70 -7.67 -22.97 17.42
C ALA A 70 -7.40 -23.44 18.85
N ASP A 71 -6.13 -23.38 19.27
CA ASP A 71 -5.71 -23.73 20.64
C ASP A 71 -6.58 -22.97 21.68
N PRO A 72 -7.26 -23.69 22.61
CA PRO A 72 -8.13 -23.06 23.60
C PRO A 72 -7.41 -22.03 24.49
N ALA A 73 -6.14 -22.25 24.85
CA ALA A 73 -5.38 -21.31 25.67
C ALA A 73 -5.10 -20.00 24.90
N LEU A 74 -4.78 -20.11 23.61
CA LEU A 74 -4.62 -18.96 22.73
C LEU A 74 -5.94 -18.21 22.55
N ARG A 75 -7.04 -18.94 22.34
CA ARG A 75 -8.38 -18.37 22.17
C ARG A 75 -8.80 -17.50 23.35
N GLN A 76 -8.58 -17.98 24.57
CA GLN A 76 -8.91 -17.25 25.80
C GLN A 76 -8.10 -15.95 25.91
N ARG A 77 -6.79 -16.00 25.60
CA ARG A 77 -5.94 -14.79 25.60
C ARG A 77 -6.41 -13.77 24.55
N LEU A 78 -6.76 -14.23 23.36
CA LEU A 78 -7.24 -13.36 22.29
C LEU A 78 -8.62 -12.75 22.61
N GLN A 79 -9.50 -13.47 23.31
CA GLN A 79 -10.76 -12.93 23.82
C GLN A 79 -10.53 -11.79 24.80
N LEU A 80 -9.58 -11.94 25.73
CA LEU A 80 -9.21 -10.88 26.67
C LEU A 80 -8.69 -9.63 25.93
N VAL A 81 -7.84 -9.81 24.90
CA VAL A 81 -7.36 -8.70 24.07
C VAL A 81 -8.51 -7.98 23.38
N LEU A 82 -9.49 -8.70 22.83
CA LEU A 82 -10.67 -8.11 22.21
C LEU A 82 -11.51 -7.32 23.21
N ALA A 83 -11.72 -7.87 24.42
CA ALA A 83 -12.44 -7.18 25.48
C ALA A 83 -11.73 -5.88 25.93
N ALA A 84 -10.40 -5.94 26.10
CA ALA A 84 -9.60 -4.76 26.45
C ALA A 84 -9.65 -3.69 25.34
N ARG A 85 -9.62 -4.10 24.07
CA ARG A 85 -9.78 -3.19 22.92
C ARG A 85 -11.17 -2.53 22.92
N ALA A 86 -12.23 -3.29 23.17
CA ALA A 86 -13.58 -2.75 23.27
C ALA A 86 -13.69 -1.73 24.40
N PHE A 87 -13.17 -2.06 25.60
CA PHE A 87 -13.13 -1.14 26.73
C PHE A 87 -12.37 0.15 26.41
N ALA A 88 -11.21 0.06 25.76
CA ALA A 88 -10.44 1.23 25.36
C ALA A 88 -11.20 2.14 24.38
N ALA A 89 -11.93 1.56 23.42
CA ALA A 89 -12.77 2.33 22.50
C ALA A 89 -13.98 2.95 23.23
N ASP A 90 -14.74 2.12 23.95
CA ASP A 90 -16.06 2.46 24.46
C ASP A 90 -16.00 3.31 25.73
N SER A 91 -15.03 3.05 26.61
CA SER A 91 -14.94 3.71 27.92
C SER A 91 -13.85 4.79 27.97
N LEU A 92 -12.78 4.65 27.19
CA LEU A 92 -11.64 5.58 27.19
C LEU A 92 -11.61 6.48 25.94
N GLY A 93 -12.43 6.21 24.92
CA GLY A 93 -12.47 6.99 23.68
C GLY A 93 -11.17 6.90 22.86
N LEU A 94 -10.39 5.83 23.04
CA LEU A 94 -9.12 5.64 22.35
C LEU A 94 -9.34 5.08 20.94
N LEU A 95 -8.48 5.47 20.00
CA LEU A 95 -8.45 4.85 18.67
C LEU A 95 -7.88 3.42 18.80
N VAL A 96 -8.66 2.43 18.37
CA VAL A 96 -8.28 1.01 18.46
C VAL A 96 -8.34 0.37 17.08
N GLY A 97 -7.19 -0.13 16.61
CA GLY A 97 -6.98 -0.75 15.29
C GLY A 97 -6.34 -2.13 15.36
#